data_AF-A0A516QXL1-F1
#
_entry.id   AF-A0A516QXL1-F1
#
_cell.length_a   1.000
_cell.length_b   1.000
_cell.length_c   1.000
_cell.angle_alpha   90.00
_cell.angle_beta   90.00
_cell.angle_gamma   90.00
#
_symmetry.space_group_name_H-M   'P 1'
#
loop_
_entity.id
_entity.type
_entity.pdbx_description
1 polymer ?
#
loop_
_entity_poly.entity_id
_entity_poly.type
_entity_poly.pdbx_seq_one_letter_code
_entity_poly.pdbx_strand_id
1 'polypeptide(L)'
;MMTYEYILVRYGEMTTKGKNRSKFVSTLKDNVKFKLKKFPNIKIDATHDRMYIQLNGEDHEAVSERLKDVFGIHKFNLAMKVPSELEDIKKGALAAFLQVKGDVKTFKITVHRSYKHFPMRTMELLPEIGGHILENTEDITVDVHNPDVNVRVEIRSGYSYIMCDERMGAGGLPVGVGGKVMVLLSGGIDSPVAAYLTMKRGVSVEAVHFHSPPFTSERAKQKVIDLAQELTKYCKRVTLHLVPFTEVQKTINKEIPSSYSMTVMRRMMMRITERIAEERNALAITTGESLGQVASQTLDSMHTINEVTNYPVIRPLITMDKLEIIKIAEEIGTYEISIRPYEDCCTVFTPASPATKPKREKANRFEAKYDFTPLIDEAVANKETMVLQTVEVVAEEEKFEELF
;
A
#
# COMPACT_ATOMS: atom_id res chain seq x y z
N MET A 1 -36.52 -6.27 2.96
CA MET A 1 -35.58 -5.68 1.98
C MET A 1 -34.47 -6.68 1.71
N MET A 2 -34.14 -6.97 0.45
CA MET A 2 -32.92 -7.73 0.14
C MET A 2 -31.72 -6.82 0.43
N THR A 3 -30.80 -7.30 1.25
CA THR A 3 -29.56 -6.60 1.61
C THR A 3 -28.38 -7.18 0.85
N TYR A 4 -27.31 -6.42 0.71
CA TYR A 4 -26.04 -6.95 0.22
C TYR A 4 -25.51 -7.99 1.22
N GLU A 5 -25.35 -9.22 0.76
CA GLU A 5 -24.93 -10.33 1.61
C GLU A 5 -23.46 -10.71 1.35
N TYR A 6 -22.93 -10.33 0.18
CA TYR A 6 -21.57 -10.66 -0.23
C TYR A 6 -20.81 -9.47 -0.82
N ILE A 7 -19.49 -9.49 -0.68
CA ILE A 7 -18.54 -8.72 -1.48
C ILE A 7 -17.71 -9.69 -2.32
N LEU A 8 -17.77 -9.53 -3.65
CA LEU A 8 -16.98 -10.32 -4.58
C LEU A 8 -15.74 -9.53 -5.01
N VAL A 9 -14.59 -10.00 -4.59
CA VAL A 9 -13.27 -9.42 -4.88
C VAL A 9 -12.69 -10.07 -6.13
N ARG A 10 -12.34 -9.22 -7.10
CA ARG A 10 -11.59 -9.58 -8.29
C ARG A 10 -10.12 -9.21 -8.10
N TYR A 11 -9.29 -10.22 -8.26
CA TYR A 11 -7.83 -10.10 -8.20
C TYR A 11 -7.27 -9.22 -9.34
N GLY A 12 -6.14 -8.56 -9.09
CA GLY A 12 -5.43 -7.74 -10.09
C GLY A 12 -4.61 -8.52 -11.11
N GLU A 13 -3.37 -8.07 -11.39
CA GLU A 13 -2.41 -8.63 -12.39
C GLU A 13 -2.07 -10.14 -12.21
N MET A 14 -2.81 -10.86 -11.37
CA MET A 14 -2.62 -12.22 -10.89
C MET A 14 -2.98 -13.31 -11.91
N THR A 15 -3.82 -13.03 -12.93
CA THR A 15 -4.33 -14.06 -13.87
C THR A 15 -3.25 -14.64 -14.80
N THR A 16 -2.04 -14.08 -14.82
CA THR A 16 -0.96 -14.48 -15.76
C THR A 16 0.13 -15.36 -15.14
N LYS A 17 0.16 -15.58 -13.82
CA LYS A 17 1.29 -16.26 -13.12
C LYS A 17 0.87 -17.62 -12.53
N GLY A 18 0.84 -18.65 -13.38
CA GLY A 18 0.33 -20.00 -13.07
C GLY A 18 0.84 -20.66 -11.78
N LYS A 19 2.16 -20.84 -11.61
CA LYS A 19 2.72 -21.66 -10.51
C LYS A 19 2.72 -20.99 -9.12
N ASN A 20 2.58 -19.66 -9.04
CA ASN A 20 2.65 -18.90 -7.77
C ASN A 20 1.27 -18.50 -7.23
N ARG A 21 0.18 -18.85 -7.91
CA ARG A 21 -1.16 -18.34 -7.65
C ARG A 21 -1.68 -18.67 -6.25
N SER A 22 -1.38 -19.86 -5.71
CA SER A 22 -1.79 -20.25 -4.35
C SER A 22 -1.15 -19.36 -3.28
N LYS A 23 0.12 -18.97 -3.44
CA LYS A 23 0.80 -18.01 -2.55
C LYS A 23 0.14 -16.65 -2.61
N PHE A 24 -0.19 -16.16 -3.82
CA PHE A 24 -0.92 -14.90 -3.98
C PHE A 24 -2.29 -14.90 -3.27
N VAL A 25 -3.10 -15.93 -3.52
CA VAL A 25 -4.47 -16.02 -2.96
C VAL A 25 -4.43 -16.13 -1.44
N SER A 26 -3.52 -16.95 -0.88
CA SER A 26 -3.36 -17.07 0.58
C SER A 26 -2.85 -15.77 1.21
N THR A 27 -1.82 -15.13 0.66
CA THR A 27 -1.34 -13.82 1.15
C THR A 27 -2.44 -12.75 1.10
N LEU A 28 -3.21 -12.66 0.00
CA LEU A 28 -4.31 -11.71 -0.09
C LEU A 28 -5.41 -12.00 0.93
N LYS A 29 -5.77 -13.28 1.10
CA LYS A 29 -6.75 -13.71 2.10
C LYS A 29 -6.32 -13.30 3.51
N ASP A 30 -5.06 -13.48 3.86
CA ASP A 30 -4.52 -13.10 5.16
C ASP A 30 -4.49 -11.58 5.36
N ASN A 31 -4.20 -10.82 4.32
CA ASN A 31 -4.21 -9.35 4.36
C ASN A 31 -5.63 -8.81 4.53
N VAL A 32 -6.59 -9.32 3.76
CA VAL A 32 -8.02 -8.95 3.88
C VAL A 32 -8.55 -9.35 5.26
N LYS A 33 -8.26 -10.58 5.72
CA LYS A 33 -8.68 -11.05 7.05
C LYS A 33 -8.13 -10.17 8.17
N PHE A 34 -6.89 -9.71 8.05
CA PHE A 34 -6.32 -8.79 9.04
C PHE A 34 -6.97 -7.40 9.00
N LYS A 35 -7.16 -6.83 7.80
CA LYS A 35 -7.78 -5.52 7.62
C LYS A 35 -9.25 -5.49 8.08
N LEU A 36 -9.95 -6.61 7.97
CA LEU A 36 -11.36 -6.75 8.34
C LEU A 36 -11.58 -7.49 9.68
N LYS A 37 -10.54 -7.65 10.51
CA LYS A 37 -10.63 -8.40 11.79
C LYS A 37 -11.67 -7.87 12.78
N LYS A 38 -12.10 -6.60 12.62
CA LYS A 38 -13.11 -5.93 13.44
C LYS A 38 -14.55 -6.22 13.02
N PHE A 39 -14.74 -6.90 11.90
CA PHE A 39 -16.04 -7.41 11.44
C PHE A 39 -16.05 -8.93 11.64
N PRO A 40 -16.19 -9.42 12.89
CA PRO A 40 -15.97 -10.82 13.23
C PRO A 40 -16.97 -11.77 12.55
N ASN A 41 -18.13 -11.26 12.12
CA ASN A 41 -19.15 -12.10 11.50
C ASN A 41 -18.81 -12.46 10.04
N ILE A 42 -17.85 -11.78 9.40
CA ILE A 42 -17.56 -12.05 7.99
C ILE A 42 -16.95 -13.45 7.80
N LYS A 43 -17.28 -14.08 6.67
CA LYS A 43 -16.65 -15.32 6.24
C LYS A 43 -15.98 -15.13 4.88
N ILE A 44 -14.67 -15.41 4.83
CA ILE A 44 -13.87 -15.23 3.62
C ILE A 44 -13.56 -16.59 2.99
N ASP A 45 -14.12 -16.83 1.81
CA ASP A 45 -13.72 -17.92 0.93
C ASP A 45 -12.91 -17.38 -0.26
N ALA A 46 -11.74 -17.97 -0.51
CA ALA A 46 -10.83 -17.48 -1.54
C ALA A 46 -10.50 -18.64 -2.48
N THR A 47 -11.06 -18.56 -3.68
CA THR A 47 -10.83 -19.51 -4.76
C THR A 47 -9.70 -19.02 -5.66
N HIS A 48 -9.32 -19.81 -6.68
CA HIS A 48 -8.29 -19.37 -7.61
C HIS A 48 -8.67 -18.10 -8.39
N ASP A 49 -9.94 -17.93 -8.72
CA ASP A 49 -10.40 -16.86 -9.61
C ASP A 49 -10.95 -15.64 -8.88
N ARG A 50 -11.58 -15.86 -7.71
CA ARG A 50 -12.21 -14.79 -6.92
C ARG A 50 -12.16 -15.07 -5.43
N MET A 51 -12.29 -14.00 -4.65
CA MET A 51 -12.57 -14.06 -3.22
C MET A 51 -14.01 -13.61 -2.96
N TYR A 52 -14.71 -14.38 -2.13
CA TYR A 52 -16.07 -14.15 -1.68
C TYR A 52 -16.02 -13.80 -0.19
N ILE A 53 -16.48 -12.62 0.15
CA ILE A 53 -16.61 -12.16 1.55
C ILE A 53 -18.10 -12.17 1.86
N GLN A 54 -18.56 -13.12 2.68
CA GLN A 54 -19.92 -13.12 3.19
C GLN A 54 -19.99 -12.14 4.37
N LEU A 55 -20.92 -11.19 4.31
CA LEU A 55 -21.04 -10.10 5.29
C LEU A 55 -21.74 -10.53 6.58
N ASN A 56 -22.71 -11.43 6.52
CA ASN A 56 -23.45 -11.93 7.69
C ASN A 56 -24.01 -10.79 8.59
N GLY A 57 -24.52 -9.73 7.98
CA GLY A 57 -25.12 -8.58 8.68
C GLY A 57 -24.14 -7.44 8.99
N GLU A 58 -22.85 -7.59 8.71
CA GLU A 58 -21.86 -6.50 8.82
C GLU A 58 -22.13 -5.40 7.79
N ASP A 59 -21.84 -4.15 8.16
CA ASP A 59 -22.03 -3.00 7.29
C ASP A 59 -21.11 -3.08 6.06
N HIS A 60 -21.73 -3.22 4.89
CA HIS A 60 -21.04 -3.33 3.61
C HIS A 60 -20.25 -2.08 3.25
N GLU A 61 -20.67 -0.88 3.69
CA GLU A 61 -19.94 0.36 3.44
C GLU A 61 -18.67 0.43 4.26
N ALA A 62 -18.77 0.19 5.58
CA ALA A 62 -17.61 0.16 6.47
C ALA A 62 -16.56 -0.91 6.08
N VAL A 63 -17.01 -2.06 5.57
CA VAL A 63 -16.12 -3.09 5.02
C VAL A 63 -15.48 -2.62 3.71
N SER A 64 -16.27 -2.05 2.80
CA SER A 64 -15.81 -1.57 1.48
C SER A 64 -14.76 -0.47 1.61
N GLU A 65 -14.96 0.45 2.56
CA GLU A 65 -14.02 1.54 2.81
C GLU A 65 -12.63 1.04 3.23
N ARG A 66 -12.56 -0.04 4.00
CA ARG A 66 -11.29 -0.67 4.36
C ARG A 66 -10.72 -1.52 3.25
N LEU A 67 -11.58 -2.14 2.44
CA LEU A 67 -11.17 -3.05 1.38
C LEU A 67 -10.47 -2.33 0.22
N LYS A 68 -10.84 -1.05 -0.03
CA LYS A 68 -10.23 -0.22 -1.09
C LYS A 68 -8.73 -0.02 -0.90
N ASP A 69 -8.22 -0.07 0.33
CA ASP A 69 -6.79 0.13 0.64
C ASP A 69 -5.94 -1.15 0.48
N VAL A 70 -6.55 -2.32 0.28
CA VAL A 70 -5.83 -3.60 0.27
C VAL A 70 -5.21 -3.85 -1.11
N PHE A 71 -3.88 -3.81 -1.19
CA PHE A 71 -3.17 -4.17 -2.41
C PHE A 71 -3.42 -5.63 -2.83
N GLY A 72 -3.51 -5.85 -4.14
CA GLY A 72 -3.89 -7.10 -4.78
C GLY A 72 -5.37 -7.16 -5.22
N ILE A 73 -6.20 -6.24 -4.73
CA ILE A 73 -7.60 -6.09 -5.14
C ILE A 73 -7.66 -5.11 -6.30
N HIS A 74 -8.07 -5.58 -7.48
CA HIS A 74 -8.27 -4.70 -8.62
C HIS A 74 -9.64 -4.04 -8.58
N LYS A 75 -10.68 -4.85 -8.37
CA LYS A 75 -12.07 -4.40 -8.26
C LYS A 75 -12.79 -5.27 -7.25
N PHE A 76 -13.82 -4.74 -6.61
CA PHE A 76 -14.72 -5.51 -5.80
C PHE A 76 -16.16 -5.03 -5.97
N ASN A 77 -17.11 -5.91 -5.73
CA ASN A 77 -18.51 -5.65 -6.02
C ASN A 77 -19.38 -6.07 -4.85
N LEU A 78 -20.31 -5.21 -4.48
CA LEU A 78 -21.39 -5.57 -3.57
C LEU A 78 -22.37 -6.47 -4.32
N ALA A 79 -22.72 -7.59 -3.72
CA ALA A 79 -23.55 -8.60 -4.35
C ALA A 79 -24.67 -9.09 -3.45
N MET A 80 -25.85 -9.19 -4.07
CA MET A 80 -26.98 -9.91 -3.52
C MET A 80 -26.85 -11.38 -3.88
N LYS A 81 -27.18 -12.26 -2.93
CA LYS A 81 -27.24 -13.70 -3.15
C LYS A 81 -28.70 -14.10 -3.20
N VAL A 82 -29.08 -14.79 -4.27
CA VAL A 82 -30.43 -15.29 -4.48
C VAL A 82 -30.37 -16.75 -4.92
N PRO A 83 -31.42 -17.56 -4.67
CA PRO A 83 -31.52 -18.87 -5.29
C PRO A 83 -31.33 -18.80 -6.81
N SER A 84 -30.71 -19.81 -7.39
CA SER A 84 -30.48 -19.89 -8.84
C SER A 84 -31.73 -20.34 -9.58
N GLU A 85 -32.79 -19.53 -9.49
CA GLU A 85 -34.03 -19.65 -10.26
C GLU A 85 -34.34 -18.31 -10.95
N LEU A 86 -35.02 -18.34 -12.10
CA LEU A 86 -35.22 -17.14 -12.92
C LEU A 86 -35.91 -16.01 -12.14
N GLU A 87 -36.98 -16.33 -11.42
CA GLU A 87 -37.79 -15.35 -10.69
C GLU A 87 -37.03 -14.71 -9.53
N ASP A 88 -36.20 -15.48 -8.83
CA ASP A 88 -35.34 -14.95 -7.77
C ASP A 88 -34.21 -14.09 -8.33
N ILE A 89 -33.65 -14.47 -9.48
CA ILE A 89 -32.67 -13.67 -10.21
C ILE A 89 -33.27 -12.33 -10.66
N LYS A 90 -34.50 -12.33 -11.20
CA LYS A 90 -35.22 -11.12 -11.59
C LYS A 90 -35.42 -10.17 -10.40
N LYS A 91 -35.94 -10.69 -9.29
CA LYS A 91 -36.13 -9.92 -8.04
C LYS A 91 -34.81 -9.37 -7.50
N GLY A 92 -33.77 -10.19 -7.46
CA GLY A 92 -32.44 -9.77 -7.02
C GLY A 92 -31.79 -8.73 -7.93
N ALA A 93 -32.03 -8.81 -9.23
CA ALA A 93 -31.53 -7.82 -10.19
C ALA A 93 -32.21 -6.47 -10.04
N LEU A 94 -33.54 -6.44 -9.90
CA LEU A 94 -34.25 -5.20 -9.59
C LEU A 94 -33.79 -4.61 -8.26
N ALA A 95 -33.70 -5.42 -7.21
CA ALA A 95 -33.25 -4.97 -5.90
C ALA A 95 -31.82 -4.39 -5.94
N ALA A 96 -30.89 -5.04 -6.63
CA ALA A 96 -29.52 -4.56 -6.77
C ALA A 96 -29.44 -3.28 -7.60
N PHE A 97 -30.30 -3.14 -8.63
CA PHE A 97 -30.38 -1.94 -9.46
C PHE A 97 -30.91 -0.73 -8.68
N LEU A 98 -31.98 -0.90 -7.89
CA LEU A 98 -32.58 0.16 -7.09
C LEU A 98 -31.69 0.66 -5.93
N GLN A 99 -30.67 -0.09 -5.55
CA GLN A 99 -29.70 0.32 -4.52
C GLN A 99 -28.60 1.24 -5.07
N VAL A 100 -28.48 1.38 -6.39
CA VAL A 100 -27.49 2.28 -6.99
C VAL A 100 -27.91 3.73 -6.75
N LYS A 101 -27.03 4.51 -6.12
CA LYS A 101 -27.23 5.94 -5.87
C LYS A 101 -26.82 6.75 -7.11
N GLY A 102 -27.53 7.83 -7.39
CA GLY A 102 -27.21 8.77 -8.48
C GLY A 102 -28.34 8.91 -9.51
N ASP A 103 -28.12 9.76 -10.51
CA ASP A 103 -29.05 9.93 -11.64
C ASP A 103 -28.79 8.82 -12.68
N VAL A 104 -29.59 7.76 -12.63
CA VAL A 104 -29.47 6.58 -13.49
C VAL A 104 -30.58 6.62 -14.54
N LYS A 105 -30.21 6.61 -15.82
CA LYS A 105 -31.15 6.64 -16.96
C LYS A 105 -31.02 5.43 -17.87
N THR A 106 -29.85 4.80 -17.88
CA THR A 106 -29.55 3.66 -18.75
C THR A 106 -28.94 2.50 -17.99
N PHE A 107 -29.22 1.28 -18.46
CA PHE A 107 -28.57 0.10 -17.90
C PHE A 107 -28.27 -0.96 -18.96
N LYS A 108 -27.44 -1.92 -18.55
CA LYS A 108 -27.12 -3.14 -19.30
C LYS A 108 -27.15 -4.33 -18.36
N ILE A 109 -27.48 -5.50 -18.90
CA ILE A 109 -27.30 -6.76 -18.19
C ILE A 109 -26.12 -7.51 -18.78
N THR A 110 -25.28 -8.06 -17.90
CA THR A 110 -24.20 -8.96 -18.28
C THR A 110 -24.31 -10.25 -17.48
N VAL A 111 -24.52 -11.38 -18.15
CA VAL A 111 -24.65 -12.68 -17.48
C VAL A 111 -23.38 -13.49 -17.65
N HIS A 112 -22.77 -13.90 -16.54
CA HIS A 112 -21.69 -14.90 -16.52
C HIS A 112 -22.22 -16.24 -16.00
N ARG A 113 -22.29 -17.25 -16.89
CA ARG A 113 -22.83 -18.57 -16.56
C ARG A 113 -21.72 -19.56 -16.24
N SER A 114 -21.32 -19.60 -14.96
CA SER A 114 -20.34 -20.59 -14.47
C SER A 114 -20.97 -21.99 -14.35
N TYR A 115 -22.24 -22.06 -13.92
CA TYR A 115 -23.01 -23.31 -13.87
C TYR A 115 -23.59 -23.65 -15.24
N LYS A 116 -22.95 -24.59 -15.95
CA LYS A 116 -23.29 -24.90 -17.35
C LYS A 116 -24.64 -25.63 -17.52
N HIS A 117 -25.13 -26.30 -16.47
CA HIS A 117 -26.41 -27.01 -16.46
C HIS A 117 -27.62 -26.14 -16.06
N PHE A 118 -27.44 -24.82 -15.94
CA PHE A 118 -28.58 -23.92 -15.74
C PHE A 118 -29.56 -24.02 -16.94
N PRO A 119 -30.88 -24.13 -16.71
CA PRO A 119 -31.84 -24.47 -17.77
C PRO A 119 -31.84 -23.50 -18.95
N MET A 120 -31.72 -22.20 -18.68
CA MET A 120 -31.78 -21.16 -19.72
C MET A 120 -30.40 -20.76 -20.24
N ARG A 121 -30.37 -20.34 -21.51
CA ARG A 121 -29.17 -19.77 -22.13
C ARG A 121 -29.00 -18.30 -21.76
N THR A 122 -27.77 -17.81 -21.81
CA THR A 122 -27.47 -16.39 -21.57
C THR A 122 -28.31 -15.48 -22.47
N MET A 123 -28.50 -15.83 -23.74
CA MET A 123 -29.31 -15.04 -24.69
C MET A 123 -30.80 -14.97 -24.32
N GLU A 124 -31.31 -15.95 -23.57
CA GLU A 124 -32.69 -15.98 -23.07
C GLU A 124 -32.82 -15.20 -21.76
N LEU A 125 -31.80 -15.26 -20.90
CA LEU A 125 -31.77 -14.57 -19.62
C LEU A 125 -31.70 -13.04 -19.76
N LEU A 126 -30.99 -12.54 -20.76
CA LEU A 126 -30.81 -11.11 -21.00
C LEU A 126 -32.16 -10.36 -21.15
N PRO A 127 -33.06 -10.72 -22.07
CA PRO A 127 -34.35 -10.04 -22.22
C PRO A 127 -35.27 -10.24 -21.03
N GLU A 128 -35.27 -11.42 -20.39
CA GLU A 128 -36.11 -11.71 -19.21
C GLU A 128 -35.78 -10.83 -18.01
N ILE A 129 -34.49 -10.70 -17.71
CA ILE A 129 -34.03 -9.86 -16.59
C ILE A 129 -34.20 -8.37 -16.96
N GLY A 130 -33.97 -8.02 -18.23
CA GLY A 130 -34.10 -6.65 -18.73
C GLY A 130 -35.54 -6.15 -18.72
N GLY A 131 -36.46 -6.96 -19.22
CA GLY A 131 -37.89 -6.69 -19.20
C GLY A 131 -38.41 -6.50 -17.78
N HIS A 132 -38.02 -7.37 -16.85
CA HIS A 132 -38.42 -7.21 -15.45
C HIS A 132 -37.93 -5.89 -14.83
N ILE A 133 -36.71 -5.43 -15.13
CA ILE A 133 -36.23 -4.13 -14.64
C ILE A 133 -37.05 -3.00 -15.28
N LEU A 134 -37.20 -3.01 -16.61
CA LEU A 134 -37.95 -1.98 -17.35
C LEU A 134 -39.41 -1.85 -16.89
N GLU A 135 -40.10 -2.96 -16.65
CA GLU A 135 -41.50 -2.95 -16.18
C GLU A 135 -41.67 -2.40 -14.75
N ASN A 136 -40.58 -2.34 -13.97
CA ASN A 136 -40.61 -1.93 -12.56
C ASN A 136 -39.82 -0.64 -12.30
N THR A 137 -39.44 0.09 -13.34
CA THR A 137 -38.71 1.36 -13.24
C THR A 137 -39.24 2.37 -14.25
N GLU A 138 -39.37 3.62 -13.85
CA GLU A 138 -39.79 4.72 -14.71
C GLU A 138 -38.57 5.42 -15.35
N ASP A 139 -38.72 5.95 -16.57
CA ASP A 139 -37.71 6.74 -17.29
C ASP A 139 -36.31 6.08 -17.45
N ILE A 140 -36.25 4.75 -17.46
CA ILE A 140 -35.02 3.98 -17.60
C ILE A 140 -35.05 3.16 -18.90
N THR A 141 -33.93 3.14 -19.62
CA THR A 141 -33.78 2.43 -20.90
C THR A 141 -32.52 1.56 -20.94
N VAL A 142 -32.38 0.73 -21.97
CA VAL A 142 -31.21 -0.14 -22.13
C VAL A 142 -30.19 0.50 -23.07
N ASP A 143 -28.93 0.64 -22.62
CA ASP A 143 -27.79 1.00 -23.45
C ASP A 143 -26.70 -0.09 -23.35
N VAL A 144 -26.44 -0.80 -24.44
CA VAL A 144 -25.47 -1.91 -24.45
C VAL A 144 -24.01 -1.44 -24.61
N HIS A 145 -23.80 -0.18 -25.00
CA HIS A 145 -22.50 0.43 -25.28
C HIS A 145 -22.01 1.26 -24.09
N ASN A 146 -22.81 2.22 -23.61
CA ASN A 146 -22.44 3.15 -22.55
C ASN A 146 -23.52 3.20 -21.44
N PRO A 147 -23.76 2.10 -20.71
CA PRO A 147 -24.75 2.09 -19.64
C PRO A 147 -24.27 2.88 -18.42
N ASP A 148 -25.18 3.58 -17.74
CA ASP A 148 -24.92 4.14 -16.41
C ASP A 148 -24.70 3.02 -15.39
N VAL A 149 -25.49 1.94 -15.50
CA VAL A 149 -25.41 0.77 -14.59
C VAL A 149 -25.27 -0.54 -15.37
N ASN A 150 -24.27 -1.34 -15.00
CA ASN A 150 -24.13 -2.71 -15.52
C ASN A 150 -24.55 -3.74 -14.46
N VAL A 151 -25.79 -4.24 -14.60
CA VAL A 151 -26.36 -5.30 -13.77
C VAL A 151 -25.72 -6.64 -14.15
N ARG A 152 -24.73 -7.06 -13.37
CA ARG A 152 -24.00 -8.30 -13.61
C ARG A 152 -24.60 -9.44 -12.81
N VAL A 153 -24.92 -10.52 -13.51
CA VAL A 153 -25.50 -11.73 -12.92
C VAL A 153 -24.54 -12.89 -13.08
N GLU A 154 -24.03 -13.43 -11.98
CA GLU A 154 -23.17 -14.60 -11.96
C GLU A 154 -23.94 -15.82 -11.46
N ILE A 155 -24.24 -16.72 -12.40
CA ILE A 155 -25.04 -17.92 -12.12
C ILE A 155 -24.10 -19.06 -11.70
N ARG A 156 -24.34 -19.61 -10.50
CA ARG A 156 -23.65 -20.80 -9.98
C ARG A 156 -24.67 -21.89 -9.66
N SER A 157 -24.20 -23.02 -9.14
CA SER A 157 -25.08 -24.08 -8.65
C SER A 157 -25.67 -23.67 -7.31
N GLY A 158 -26.99 -23.78 -7.16
CA GLY A 158 -27.71 -23.43 -5.94
C GLY A 158 -28.03 -21.94 -5.80
N TYR A 159 -27.02 -21.07 -5.84
CA TYR A 159 -27.18 -19.62 -5.68
C TYR A 159 -26.52 -18.80 -6.79
N SER A 160 -27.18 -17.70 -7.16
CA SER A 160 -26.73 -16.70 -8.12
C SER A 160 -26.38 -15.40 -7.40
N TYR A 161 -25.42 -14.65 -7.95
CA TYR A 161 -24.97 -13.38 -7.40
C TYR A 161 -25.29 -12.25 -8.36
N ILE A 162 -25.94 -11.19 -7.88
CA ILE A 162 -26.24 -10.00 -8.67
C ILE A 162 -25.51 -8.78 -8.12
N MET A 163 -24.87 -8.01 -8.99
CA MET A 163 -24.02 -6.88 -8.62
C MET A 163 -24.18 -5.71 -9.60
N CYS A 164 -24.35 -4.51 -9.05
CA CYS A 164 -24.50 -3.25 -9.80
C CYS A 164 -23.44 -2.21 -9.40
N ASP A 165 -22.97 -2.24 -8.15
CA ASP A 165 -21.94 -1.35 -7.61
C ASP A 165 -20.55 -1.98 -7.77
N GLU A 166 -19.77 -1.47 -8.73
CA GLU A 166 -18.37 -1.84 -8.93
C GLU A 166 -17.45 -0.78 -8.33
N ARG A 167 -16.63 -1.19 -7.38
CA ARG A 167 -15.64 -0.31 -6.74
C ARG A 167 -14.23 -0.71 -7.13
N MET A 168 -13.40 0.31 -7.35
CA MET A 168 -11.97 0.11 -7.56
C MET A 168 -11.29 -0.24 -6.24
N GLY A 169 -10.39 -1.23 -6.27
CA GLY A 169 -9.44 -1.45 -5.19
C GLY A 169 -8.12 -0.74 -5.44
N ALA A 170 -7.17 -0.87 -4.50
CA ALA A 170 -5.84 -0.28 -4.60
C ALA A 170 -4.98 -0.82 -5.76
N GLY A 171 -5.41 -1.90 -6.42
CA GLY A 171 -4.64 -2.60 -7.45
C GLY A 171 -3.35 -3.20 -6.89
N GLY A 172 -2.32 -3.29 -7.71
CA GLY A 172 -1.02 -3.82 -7.27
C GLY A 172 -1.03 -5.31 -6.92
N LEU A 173 -0.12 -5.72 -6.02
CA LEU A 173 0.07 -7.10 -5.59
C LEU A 173 -0.08 -7.22 -4.07
N PRO A 174 -0.57 -8.37 -3.54
CA PRO A 174 -0.71 -8.58 -2.11
C PRO A 174 0.62 -8.41 -1.35
N VAL A 175 0.68 -7.50 -0.38
CA VAL A 175 1.88 -7.23 0.43
C VAL A 175 2.37 -8.52 1.10
N GLY A 176 3.65 -8.84 0.89
CA GLY A 176 4.33 -10.04 1.41
C GLY A 176 4.59 -11.13 0.37
N VAL A 177 3.93 -11.08 -0.80
CA VAL A 177 4.14 -12.09 -1.85
C VAL A 177 5.50 -11.96 -2.53
N GLY A 178 5.99 -10.72 -2.66
CA GLY A 178 7.25 -10.34 -3.31
C GLY A 178 8.49 -10.38 -2.41
N GLY A 179 8.35 -10.88 -1.17
CA GLY A 179 9.44 -10.91 -0.19
C GLY A 179 9.47 -9.64 0.67
N LYS A 180 10.63 -9.39 1.28
CA LYS A 180 10.85 -8.32 2.26
C LYS A 180 12.04 -7.46 1.87
N VAL A 181 11.93 -6.15 2.11
CA VAL A 181 13.01 -5.17 1.92
C VAL A 181 13.11 -4.23 3.12
N MET A 182 14.28 -3.65 3.33
CA MET A 182 14.44 -2.51 4.22
C MET A 182 14.08 -1.24 3.45
N VAL A 183 13.37 -0.28 4.03
CA VAL A 183 13.16 1.04 3.42
C VAL A 183 13.83 2.11 4.26
N LEU A 184 14.72 2.90 3.66
CA LEU A 184 15.31 4.07 4.30
C LEU A 184 14.24 5.16 4.43
N LEU A 185 13.67 5.28 5.62
CA LEU A 185 12.60 6.22 5.93
C LEU A 185 13.18 7.47 6.58
N SER A 186 12.96 8.61 5.93
CA SER A 186 13.34 9.94 6.37
C SER A 186 12.11 10.76 6.71
N GLY A 187 12.31 11.93 7.32
CA GLY A 187 11.23 12.88 7.60
C GLY A 187 10.77 13.70 6.40
N GLY A 188 11.25 13.38 5.19
CA GLY A 188 10.91 14.08 3.94
C GLY A 188 9.78 13.40 3.16
N ILE A 189 9.33 14.07 2.09
CA ILE A 189 8.18 13.66 1.27
C ILE A 189 8.43 12.34 0.52
N ASP A 190 9.66 12.12 0.05
CA ASP A 190 9.94 11.10 -0.97
C ASP A 190 9.95 9.67 -0.40
N SER A 191 10.60 9.46 0.75
CA SER A 191 10.77 8.11 1.32
C SER A 191 9.48 7.39 1.71
N PRO A 192 8.43 8.02 2.29
CA PRO A 192 7.16 7.33 2.53
C PRO A 192 6.45 6.96 1.21
N VAL A 193 6.56 7.79 0.18
CA VAL A 193 6.02 7.46 -1.16
C VAL A 193 6.73 6.25 -1.76
N ALA A 194 8.07 6.19 -1.64
CA ALA A 194 8.84 5.02 -2.07
C ALA A 194 8.46 3.74 -1.31
N ALA A 195 8.20 3.83 0.01
CA ALA A 195 7.71 2.72 0.81
C ALA A 195 6.33 2.24 0.32
N TYR A 196 5.40 3.18 0.09
CA TYR A 196 4.07 2.90 -0.45
C TYR A 196 4.11 2.19 -1.81
N LEU A 197 4.89 2.71 -2.76
CA LEU A 197 5.02 2.12 -4.10
C LEU A 197 5.66 0.71 -4.05
N THR A 198 6.59 0.50 -3.12
CA THR A 198 7.18 -0.82 -2.86
C THR A 198 6.14 -1.81 -2.36
N MET A 199 5.32 -1.41 -1.37
CA MET A 199 4.20 -2.21 -0.89
C MET A 199 3.17 -2.51 -1.98
N LYS A 200 2.88 -1.55 -2.86
CA LYS A 200 1.99 -1.73 -4.03
C LYS A 200 2.45 -2.82 -4.98
N ARG A 201 3.76 -3.13 -5.02
CA ARG A 201 4.32 -4.26 -5.78
C ARG A 201 4.39 -5.56 -4.98
N GLY A 202 3.70 -5.64 -3.84
CA GLY A 202 3.53 -6.86 -3.05
C GLY A 202 4.72 -7.19 -2.17
N VAL A 203 5.63 -6.23 -1.96
CA VAL A 203 6.82 -6.39 -1.13
C VAL A 203 6.55 -5.83 0.26
N SER A 204 6.80 -6.61 1.32
CA SER A 204 6.69 -6.08 2.70
C SER A 204 7.91 -5.23 3.04
N VAL A 205 7.70 -4.12 3.73
CA VAL A 205 8.77 -3.20 4.12
C VAL A 205 9.00 -3.23 5.63
N GLU A 206 10.27 -3.21 6.04
CA GLU A 206 10.68 -2.80 7.39
C GLU A 206 11.43 -1.47 7.25
N ALA A 207 10.98 -0.42 7.93
CA ALA A 207 11.55 0.91 7.84
C ALA A 207 12.82 1.02 8.70
N VAL A 208 13.84 1.71 8.18
CA VAL A 208 15.06 2.07 8.91
C VAL A 208 15.17 3.58 8.89
N HIS A 209 15.19 4.18 10.08
CA HIS A 209 15.37 5.60 10.27
C HIS A 209 16.62 5.86 11.12
N PHE A 210 17.47 6.77 10.66
CA PHE A 210 18.67 7.19 11.39
C PHE A 210 18.37 8.50 12.10
N HIS A 211 18.65 8.55 13.39
CA HIS A 211 18.47 9.76 14.20
C HIS A 211 19.73 10.03 15.04
N SER A 212 20.01 11.30 15.31
CA SER A 212 21.25 11.74 15.98
C SER A 212 20.97 12.60 17.22
N PRO A 213 20.39 12.03 18.30
CA PRO A 213 20.17 12.77 19.53
C PRO A 213 21.53 13.15 20.18
N PRO A 214 21.68 14.34 20.78
CA PRO A 214 20.67 15.38 21.02
C PRO A 214 20.50 16.39 19.87
N PHE A 215 21.20 16.20 18.74
CA PHE A 215 21.21 17.15 17.63
C PHE A 215 19.94 17.12 16.77
N THR A 216 19.25 15.98 16.74
CA THR A 216 17.90 15.85 16.16
C THR A 216 16.85 15.88 17.26
N SER A 217 15.79 16.68 17.09
CA SER A 217 14.70 16.78 18.07
C SER A 217 13.85 15.51 18.16
N GLU A 218 13.25 15.25 19.32
CA GLU A 218 12.24 14.19 19.49
C GLU A 218 11.05 14.38 18.54
N ARG A 219 10.74 15.62 18.15
CA ARG A 219 9.70 15.93 17.16
C ARG A 219 10.04 15.43 15.75
N ALA A 220 11.33 15.42 15.39
CA ALA A 220 11.79 14.83 14.13
C ALA A 220 11.65 13.30 14.15
N LYS A 221 11.98 12.65 15.27
CA LYS A 221 11.74 11.22 15.51
C LYS A 221 10.24 10.90 15.43
N GLN A 222 9.39 11.69 16.11
CA GLN A 222 7.94 11.52 16.08
C GLN A 222 7.37 11.68 14.67
N LYS A 223 7.87 12.63 13.87
CA LYS A 223 7.47 12.79 12.47
C LYS A 223 7.63 11.50 11.67
N VAL A 224 8.73 10.77 11.86
CA VAL A 224 8.96 9.51 11.16
C VAL A 224 8.10 8.37 11.71
N ILE A 225 7.84 8.36 13.02
CA ILE A 225 6.88 7.43 13.63
C ILE A 225 5.49 7.65 13.02
N ASP A 226 5.05 8.90 12.88
CA ASP A 226 3.75 9.25 12.28
C ASP A 226 3.67 8.83 10.80
N LEU A 227 4.75 9.03 10.02
CA LEU A 227 4.83 8.55 8.64
C LEU A 227 4.74 7.02 8.57
N ALA A 228 5.48 6.31 9.42
CA ALA A 228 5.43 4.86 9.48
C ALA A 228 4.05 4.36 9.95
N GLN A 229 3.38 5.10 10.84
CA GLN A 229 2.01 4.84 11.29
C GLN A 229 1.00 5.02 10.14
N GLU A 230 1.13 6.08 9.34
CA GLU A 230 0.27 6.32 8.19
C GLU A 230 0.39 5.19 7.15
N LEU A 231 1.60 4.70 6.91
CA LEU A 231 1.87 3.57 6.02
C LEU A 231 1.24 2.24 6.49
N THR A 232 0.85 2.11 7.77
CA THR A 232 0.14 0.91 8.27
C THR A 232 -1.20 0.71 7.59
N LYS A 233 -1.82 1.76 7.02
CA LYS A 233 -3.10 1.66 6.30
C LYS A 233 -3.04 0.66 5.13
N TYR A 234 -1.86 0.46 4.55
CA TYR A 234 -1.65 -0.34 3.34
C TYR A 234 -1.04 -1.72 3.60
N CYS A 235 -0.81 -2.10 4.86
CA CYS A 235 -0.25 -3.40 5.21
C CYS A 235 -0.73 -3.86 6.60
N LYS A 236 -0.27 -5.02 7.07
CA LYS A 236 -0.67 -5.54 8.39
C LYS A 236 -0.01 -4.78 9.54
N ARG A 237 1.25 -4.39 9.33
CA ARG A 237 2.09 -3.69 10.31
C ARG A 237 3.31 -3.13 9.60
N VAL A 238 3.85 -2.03 10.13
CA VAL A 238 5.15 -1.49 9.73
C VAL A 238 6.11 -1.70 10.91
N THR A 239 7.22 -2.39 10.66
CA THR A 239 8.31 -2.48 11.64
C THR A 239 9.25 -1.32 11.37
N LEU A 240 9.55 -0.50 12.38
CA LEU A 240 10.42 0.65 12.29
C LEU A 240 11.64 0.43 13.17
N HIS A 241 12.83 0.45 12.57
CA HIS A 241 14.12 0.42 13.25
C HIS A 241 14.66 1.84 13.36
N LEU A 242 14.88 2.29 14.59
CA LEU A 242 15.46 3.57 14.93
C LEU A 242 16.93 3.35 15.26
N VAL A 243 17.81 3.81 14.38
CA VAL A 243 19.24 3.61 14.48
C VAL A 243 19.89 4.87 15.08
N PRO A 244 20.53 4.78 16.26
CA PRO A 244 21.28 5.89 16.81
C PRO A 244 22.53 6.14 15.97
N PHE A 245 22.67 7.35 15.44
CA PHE A 245 23.69 7.67 14.44
C PHE A 245 24.64 8.81 14.85
N THR A 246 24.48 9.34 16.07
CA THR A 246 25.24 10.47 16.60
C THR A 246 26.75 10.25 16.58
N GLU A 247 27.24 9.13 17.12
CA GLU A 247 28.68 8.90 17.24
C GLU A 247 29.34 8.63 15.88
N VAL A 248 28.62 7.97 14.97
CA VAL A 248 29.05 7.83 13.57
C VAL A 248 29.19 9.21 12.93
N GLN A 249 28.20 10.08 13.10
CA GLN A 249 28.16 11.40 12.49
C GLN A 249 29.24 12.34 13.07
N LYS A 250 29.46 12.33 14.39
CA LYS A 250 30.57 13.06 15.03
C LYS A 250 31.92 12.61 14.49
N THR A 251 32.13 11.31 14.37
CA THR A 251 33.38 10.73 13.86
C THR A 251 33.60 11.11 12.40
N ILE A 252 32.56 11.06 11.56
CA ILE A 252 32.65 11.53 10.17
C ILE A 252 33.07 13.00 10.11
N ASN A 253 32.45 13.87 10.91
CA ASN A 253 32.78 15.30 10.91
C ASN A 253 34.23 15.58 11.35
N LYS A 254 34.79 14.73 12.20
CA LYS A 254 36.16 14.84 12.68
C LYS A 254 37.18 14.30 11.69
N GLU A 255 36.92 13.13 11.11
CA GLU A 255 37.93 12.36 10.36
C GLU A 255 37.82 12.55 8.84
N ILE A 256 36.66 12.96 8.32
CA ILE A 256 36.38 13.08 6.88
C ILE A 256 36.37 14.56 6.46
N PRO A 257 37.01 14.92 5.32
CA PRO A 257 36.90 16.26 4.78
C PRO A 257 35.44 16.69 4.58
N SER A 258 35.11 17.93 4.96
CA SER A 258 33.73 18.44 4.95
C SER A 258 33.01 18.30 3.60
N SER A 259 33.73 18.39 2.48
CA SER A 259 33.15 18.19 1.13
C SER A 259 32.67 16.75 0.87
N TYR A 260 33.17 15.77 1.60
CA TYR A 260 32.83 14.34 1.49
C TYR A 260 32.03 13.80 2.69
N SER A 261 31.82 14.57 3.75
CA SER A 261 31.12 14.12 4.97
C SER A 261 29.75 13.52 4.64
N MET A 262 28.93 14.19 3.83
CA MET A 262 27.62 13.68 3.39
C MET A 262 27.69 12.40 2.56
N THR A 263 28.72 12.26 1.72
CA THR A 263 28.90 11.05 0.90
C THR A 263 29.26 9.86 1.78
N VAL A 264 30.22 10.05 2.71
CA VAL A 264 30.63 9.00 3.65
C VAL A 264 29.50 8.66 4.63
N MET A 265 28.76 9.66 5.10
CA MET A 265 27.58 9.48 5.95
C MET A 265 26.55 8.54 5.32
N ARG A 266 26.15 8.80 4.06
CA ARG A 266 25.21 7.93 3.35
C ARG A 266 25.79 6.54 3.08
N ARG A 267 27.09 6.42 2.85
CA ARG A 267 27.77 5.12 2.75
C ARG A 267 27.70 4.33 4.06
N MET A 268 27.87 4.98 5.20
CA MET A 268 27.68 4.33 6.51
C MET A 268 26.23 3.92 6.74
N MET A 269 25.25 4.77 6.39
CA MET A 269 23.83 4.42 6.45
C MET A 269 23.51 3.18 5.61
N MET A 270 24.05 3.08 4.38
CA MET A 270 23.86 1.91 3.53
C MET A 270 24.48 0.64 4.13
N ARG A 271 25.71 0.71 4.65
CA ARG A 271 26.37 -0.44 5.31
C ARG A 271 25.61 -0.93 6.54
N ILE A 272 25.14 0.00 7.38
CA ILE A 272 24.32 -0.33 8.55
C ILE A 272 23.00 -0.97 8.10
N THR A 273 22.36 -0.40 7.08
CA THR A 273 21.09 -0.92 6.56
C THR A 273 21.24 -2.30 5.93
N GLU A 274 22.36 -2.58 5.26
CA GLU A 274 22.68 -3.91 4.72
C GLU A 274 22.80 -4.96 5.84
N ARG A 275 23.51 -4.64 6.93
CA ARG A 275 23.61 -5.53 8.11
C ARG A 275 22.26 -5.78 8.76
N ILE A 276 21.41 -4.75 8.86
CA ILE A 276 20.02 -4.90 9.33
C ILE A 276 19.24 -5.76 8.32
N ALA A 277 19.42 -5.57 7.01
CA ALA A 277 18.73 -6.37 6.00
C ALA A 277 19.07 -7.86 6.14
N GLU A 278 20.34 -8.20 6.37
CA GLU A 278 20.78 -9.57 6.63
C GLU A 278 20.11 -10.16 7.89
N GLU A 279 20.15 -9.44 9.02
CA GLU A 279 19.50 -9.84 10.29
C GLU A 279 18.00 -10.09 10.11
N ARG A 280 17.33 -9.28 9.28
CA ARG A 280 15.87 -9.30 9.06
C ARG A 280 15.44 -10.16 7.87
N ASN A 281 16.39 -10.83 7.22
CA ASN A 281 16.23 -11.61 5.99
C ASN A 281 15.53 -10.82 4.86
N ALA A 282 15.81 -9.52 4.77
CA ALA A 282 15.41 -8.67 3.66
C ALA A 282 16.38 -8.86 2.48
N LEU A 283 15.85 -8.79 1.25
CA LEU A 283 16.60 -9.09 0.03
C LEU A 283 17.02 -7.85 -0.78
N ALA A 284 16.59 -6.67 -0.35
CA ALA A 284 16.89 -5.40 -1.02
C ALA A 284 16.71 -4.22 -0.04
N ILE A 285 17.14 -3.04 -0.48
CA ILE A 285 16.98 -1.77 0.23
C ILE A 285 16.20 -0.80 -0.68
N THR A 286 15.14 -0.20 -0.18
CA THR A 286 14.35 0.83 -0.87
C THR A 286 14.78 2.22 -0.42
N THR A 287 14.93 3.16 -1.36
CA THR A 287 15.17 4.58 -1.07
C THR A 287 14.17 5.49 -1.78
N GLY A 288 13.97 6.69 -1.25
CA GLY A 288 13.20 7.76 -1.89
C GLY A 288 14.03 8.61 -2.86
N GLU A 289 15.17 8.11 -3.36
CA GLU A 289 16.01 8.90 -4.27
C GLU A 289 15.38 9.04 -5.66
N SER A 290 15.49 10.25 -6.21
CA SER A 290 15.05 10.63 -7.56
C SER A 290 16.20 11.32 -8.30
N LEU A 291 16.27 11.20 -9.63
CA LEU A 291 17.38 11.78 -10.39
C LEU A 291 17.26 13.31 -10.48
N GLY A 292 18.32 14.02 -10.09
CA GLY A 292 18.49 15.44 -10.41
C GLY A 292 17.78 16.45 -9.50
N GLN A 293 17.16 16.02 -8.39
CA GLN A 293 16.48 16.94 -7.47
C GLN A 293 17.45 17.67 -6.50
N VAL A 294 18.43 16.98 -5.93
CA VAL A 294 19.42 17.56 -5.00
C VAL A 294 20.85 17.14 -5.33
N ALA A 295 21.83 17.91 -4.86
CA ALA A 295 23.27 17.68 -5.08
C ALA A 295 23.74 16.26 -4.72
N SER A 296 23.09 15.65 -3.72
CA SER A 296 23.41 14.32 -3.21
C SER A 296 22.73 13.19 -4.01
N GLN A 297 21.92 13.51 -5.01
CA GLN A 297 21.22 12.59 -5.90
C GLN A 297 21.67 12.74 -7.38
N THR A 298 22.87 13.29 -7.61
CA THR A 298 23.51 13.18 -8.91
C THR A 298 23.90 11.73 -9.20
N LEU A 299 24.06 11.38 -10.48
CA LEU A 299 24.49 10.03 -10.87
C LEU A 299 25.88 9.69 -10.29
N ASP A 300 26.80 10.66 -10.24
CA ASP A 300 28.10 10.52 -9.57
C ASP A 300 27.96 10.22 -8.06
N SER A 301 27.04 10.91 -7.37
CA SER A 301 26.77 10.69 -5.95
C SER A 301 26.19 9.30 -5.70
N MET A 302 25.14 8.93 -6.43
CA MET A 302 24.54 7.61 -6.34
C MET A 302 25.56 6.51 -6.67
N HIS A 303 26.37 6.67 -7.72
CA HIS A 303 27.42 5.73 -8.08
C HIS A 303 28.47 5.55 -6.96
N THR A 304 28.86 6.64 -6.29
CA THR A 304 29.83 6.59 -5.19
C THR A 304 29.24 5.99 -3.91
N ILE A 305 27.98 6.29 -3.59
CA ILE A 305 27.31 5.76 -2.40
C ILE A 305 27.01 4.27 -2.58
N ASN A 306 26.51 3.84 -3.75
CA ASN A 306 26.14 2.46 -4.01
C ASN A 306 27.35 1.50 -4.09
N GLU A 307 28.59 1.98 -4.06
CA GLU A 307 29.78 1.11 -4.02
C GLU A 307 29.82 0.20 -2.79
N VAL A 308 29.23 0.65 -1.67
CA VAL A 308 29.34 -0.05 -0.38
C VAL A 308 28.34 -1.18 -0.20
N THR A 309 27.49 -1.42 -1.19
CA THR A 309 26.47 -2.46 -1.14
C THR A 309 26.33 -3.12 -2.51
N ASN A 310 26.17 -4.44 -2.50
CA ASN A 310 25.78 -5.22 -3.67
C ASN A 310 24.31 -5.68 -3.59
N TYR A 311 23.60 -5.34 -2.51
CA TYR A 311 22.16 -5.56 -2.41
C TYR A 311 21.46 -4.71 -3.49
N PRO A 312 20.37 -5.23 -4.09
CA PRO A 312 19.53 -4.42 -4.94
C PRO A 312 19.04 -3.17 -4.19
N VAL A 313 19.29 -1.99 -4.74
CA VAL A 313 18.76 -0.73 -4.23
C VAL A 313 17.57 -0.31 -5.09
N ILE A 314 16.35 -0.51 -4.58
CA ILE A 314 15.10 -0.20 -5.26
C ILE A 314 14.82 1.29 -5.10
N ARG A 315 14.67 2.00 -6.21
CA ARG A 315 14.47 3.46 -6.26
C ARG A 315 13.17 3.76 -7.01
N PRO A 316 11.98 3.59 -6.38
CA PRO A 316 10.70 3.72 -7.09
C PRO A 316 10.50 5.09 -7.76
N LEU A 317 11.15 6.13 -7.24
CA LEU A 317 10.98 7.52 -7.67
C LEU A 317 12.07 7.98 -8.65
N ILE A 318 12.94 7.07 -9.10
CA ILE A 318 14.19 7.44 -9.80
C ILE A 318 13.99 8.31 -11.04
N THR A 319 12.86 8.14 -11.75
CA THR A 319 12.49 8.91 -12.95
C THR A 319 11.23 9.77 -12.77
N MET A 320 10.75 9.97 -11.54
CA MET A 320 9.57 10.79 -11.27
C MET A 320 9.97 12.24 -11.04
N ASP A 321 9.11 13.17 -11.47
CA ASP A 321 9.27 14.57 -11.08
C ASP A 321 8.72 14.83 -9.66
N LYS A 322 8.99 16.04 -9.13
CA LYS A 322 8.59 16.39 -7.77
C LYS A 322 7.08 16.53 -7.61
N LEU A 323 6.36 16.98 -8.64
CA LEU A 323 4.91 17.16 -8.60
C LEU A 323 4.20 15.81 -8.55
N GLU A 324 4.69 14.83 -9.31
CA GLU A 324 4.17 13.46 -9.24
C GLU A 324 4.36 12.85 -7.84
N ILE A 325 5.52 13.06 -7.22
CA ILE A 325 5.79 12.56 -5.85
C ILE A 325 4.86 13.24 -4.83
N ILE A 326 4.70 14.57 -4.91
CA ILE A 326 3.81 15.32 -4.00
C ILE A 326 2.37 14.84 -4.14
N LYS A 327 1.88 14.69 -5.37
CA LYS A 327 0.52 14.20 -5.63
C LYS A 327 0.27 12.85 -4.95
N ILE A 328 1.20 11.90 -5.08
CA ILE A 328 1.06 10.61 -4.40
C ILE A 328 1.13 10.80 -2.87
N ALA A 329 2.04 11.63 -2.36
CA ALA A 329 2.16 11.89 -0.93
C ALA A 329 0.86 12.44 -0.32
N GLU A 330 0.14 13.30 -1.05
CA GLU A 330 -1.19 13.82 -0.70
C GLU A 330 -2.25 12.71 -0.76
N GLU A 331 -2.30 11.95 -1.85
CA GLU A 331 -3.24 10.82 -2.04
C GLU A 331 -3.13 9.78 -0.91
N ILE A 332 -1.92 9.58 -0.35
CA ILE A 332 -1.67 8.62 0.73
C ILE A 332 -1.59 9.25 2.12
N GLY A 333 -1.91 10.54 2.26
CA GLY A 333 -1.97 11.22 3.57
C GLY A 333 -0.64 11.50 4.25
N THR A 334 0.49 11.34 3.56
CA THR A 334 1.85 11.51 4.13
C THR A 334 2.44 12.91 3.94
N TYR A 335 1.87 13.72 3.04
CA TYR A 335 2.40 15.05 2.69
C TYR A 335 2.42 16.00 3.90
N GLU A 336 1.28 16.18 4.57
CA GLU A 336 1.13 17.10 5.72
C GLU A 336 2.08 16.75 6.89
N ILE A 337 2.35 15.46 7.08
CA ILE A 337 3.31 15.00 8.10
C ILE A 337 4.74 15.37 7.67
N SER A 338 5.07 15.14 6.40
CA SER A 338 6.42 15.33 5.84
C SER A 338 6.88 16.79 5.85
N ILE A 339 5.95 17.74 5.65
CA ILE A 339 6.26 19.18 5.57
C ILE A 339 6.42 19.87 6.93
N ARG A 340 6.17 19.17 8.04
CA ARG A 340 6.36 19.77 9.39
C ARG A 340 7.82 20.24 9.55
N PRO A 341 8.06 21.45 10.09
CA PRO A 341 9.35 22.14 10.08
C PRO A 341 10.32 21.61 11.15
N TYR A 342 10.57 20.30 11.13
CA TYR A 342 11.53 19.62 12.00
C TYR A 342 12.64 19.03 11.14
N GLU A 343 13.86 19.49 11.43
CA GLU A 343 15.08 19.09 10.73
C GLU A 343 15.39 17.60 10.91
N ASP A 344 15.91 16.98 9.85
CA ASP A 344 16.26 15.57 9.79
C ASP A 344 17.74 15.36 10.16
N CYS A 345 18.14 14.15 10.49
CA CYS A 345 19.52 13.77 10.82
C CYS A 345 20.54 14.23 9.76
N CYS A 346 20.12 14.22 8.49
CA CYS A 346 20.95 14.60 7.36
C CYS A 346 21.18 16.12 7.23
N THR A 347 20.33 16.95 7.84
CA THR A 347 20.41 18.41 7.67
C THR A 347 21.27 19.09 8.75
N VAL A 348 21.34 18.51 9.95
CA VAL A 348 22.00 19.14 11.12
C VAL A 348 23.49 19.44 10.92
N PHE A 349 24.19 18.60 10.13
CA PHE A 349 25.61 18.77 9.83
C PHE A 349 25.87 18.93 8.32
N THR A 350 24.94 19.56 7.60
CA THR A 350 25.11 19.79 6.16
C THR A 350 26.33 20.70 5.92
N PRO A 351 27.33 20.27 5.12
CA PRO A 351 28.46 21.11 4.80
C PRO A 351 28.04 22.28 3.91
N ALA A 352 28.71 23.42 4.02
CA ALA A 352 28.42 24.61 3.21
C ALA A 352 28.59 24.40 1.69
N SER A 353 29.38 23.40 1.29
CA SER A 353 29.62 23.08 -0.12
C SER A 353 29.82 21.57 -0.31
N PRO A 354 28.74 20.78 -0.36
CA PRO A 354 28.83 19.34 -0.59
C PRO A 354 29.33 19.04 -2.01
N ALA A 355 30.15 18.01 -2.16
CA ALA A 355 30.59 17.56 -3.48
C ALA A 355 29.40 17.07 -4.32
N THR A 356 29.19 17.69 -5.49
CA THR A 356 28.14 17.30 -6.45
C THR A 356 28.58 16.14 -7.36
N LYS A 357 29.89 15.91 -7.47
CA LYS A 357 30.51 14.82 -8.26
C LYS A 357 31.53 14.05 -7.43
N PRO A 358 31.12 13.41 -6.31
CA PRO A 358 32.04 12.62 -5.52
C PRO A 358 32.57 11.43 -6.35
N LYS A 359 33.77 10.97 -6.01
CA LYS A 359 34.43 9.85 -6.68
C LYS A 359 34.75 8.75 -5.66
N ARG A 360 34.49 7.51 -6.05
CA ARG A 360 34.78 6.28 -5.26
C ARG A 360 36.18 6.27 -4.69
N GLU A 361 37.19 6.52 -5.54
CA GLU A 361 38.59 6.57 -5.13
C GLU A 361 38.83 7.50 -3.93
N LYS A 362 38.27 8.72 -3.96
CA LYS A 362 38.41 9.68 -2.86
C LYS A 362 37.63 9.25 -1.63
N ALA A 363 36.40 8.75 -1.80
CA ALA A 363 35.59 8.25 -0.69
C ALA A 363 36.32 7.11 0.04
N ASN A 364 36.82 6.11 -0.69
CA ASN A 364 37.59 5.00 -0.14
C ASN A 364 38.88 5.48 0.55
N ARG A 365 39.61 6.41 -0.07
CA ARG A 365 40.84 6.98 0.53
C ARG A 365 40.58 7.73 1.83
N PHE A 366 39.45 8.45 1.94
CA PHE A 366 39.10 9.14 3.18
C PHE A 366 38.62 8.17 4.25
N GLU A 367 37.81 7.18 3.89
CA GLU A 367 37.38 6.13 4.82
C GLU A 367 38.54 5.29 5.34
N ALA A 368 39.58 5.04 4.54
CA ALA A 368 40.76 4.28 4.97
C ALA A 368 41.56 4.94 6.12
N LYS A 369 41.31 6.21 6.46
CA LYS A 369 41.99 6.90 7.55
C LYS A 369 41.46 6.53 8.94
N TYR A 370 40.27 5.96 9.02
CA TYR A 370 39.61 5.62 10.28
C TYR A 370 38.77 4.35 10.12
N ASP A 371 38.92 3.40 11.05
CA ASP A 371 38.10 2.19 11.01
C ASP A 371 36.69 2.46 11.58
N PHE A 372 35.70 2.56 10.68
CA PHE A 372 34.29 2.75 11.04
C PHE A 372 33.59 1.45 11.45
N THR A 373 34.23 0.28 11.34
CA THR A 373 33.59 -1.03 11.58
C THR A 373 32.98 -1.13 12.98
N PRO A 374 33.68 -0.76 14.08
CA PRO A 374 33.10 -0.83 15.42
C PRO A 374 31.86 0.05 15.58
N LEU A 375 31.88 1.25 15.00
CA LEU A 375 30.74 2.19 15.05
C LEU A 375 29.53 1.69 14.25
N ILE A 376 29.78 1.02 13.12
CA ILE A 376 28.73 0.38 12.32
C ILE A 376 28.08 -0.75 13.13
N ASP A 377 28.90 -1.62 13.73
CA ASP A 377 28.42 -2.76 14.52
C ASP A 377 27.63 -2.30 15.74
N GLU A 378 28.12 -1.27 16.44
CA GLU A 378 27.44 -0.66 17.58
C GLU A 378 26.10 -0.03 17.18
N ALA A 379 26.03 0.70 16.06
CA ALA A 379 24.79 1.29 15.57
C ALA A 379 23.73 0.22 15.22
N VAL A 380 24.14 -0.92 14.66
CA VAL A 380 23.25 -2.06 14.38
C VAL A 380 22.75 -2.70 15.69
N ALA A 381 23.65 -2.89 16.66
CA ALA A 381 23.33 -3.51 17.95
C ALA A 381 22.39 -2.64 18.80
N ASN A 382 22.57 -1.32 18.77
CA ASN A 382 21.83 -0.36 19.58
C ASN A 382 20.53 0.13 18.92
N LYS A 383 20.10 -0.46 17.80
CA LYS A 383 18.84 -0.06 17.14
C LYS A 383 17.64 -0.37 18.03
N GLU A 384 16.74 0.60 18.18
CA GLU A 384 15.42 0.37 18.79
C GLU A 384 14.46 -0.11 17.71
N THR A 385 13.56 -1.05 18.02
CA THR A 385 12.56 -1.54 17.06
C THR A 385 11.15 -1.33 17.58
N MET A 386 10.33 -0.64 16.78
CA MET A 386 8.91 -0.42 17.03
C MET A 386 8.09 -1.19 16.00
N VAL A 387 6.95 -1.74 16.42
CA VAL A 387 6.00 -2.38 15.50
C VAL A 387 4.68 -1.61 15.54
N LEU A 388 4.39 -0.93 14.45
CA LEU A 388 3.21 -0.08 14.30
C LEU A 388 2.10 -0.86 13.58
N GLN A 389 0.86 -0.68 14.05
CA GLN A 389 -0.34 -1.19 13.41
C GLN A 389 -1.36 -0.06 13.34
N THR A 390 -2.28 -0.11 12.37
CA THR A 390 -3.40 0.83 12.34
C THR A 390 -4.20 0.68 13.64
N VAL A 391 -4.18 1.71 14.47
CA VAL A 391 -5.05 1.82 15.64
C VAL A 391 -6.38 2.34 15.10
N GLU A 392 -7.37 1.46 15.04
CA GLU A 392 -8.72 1.90 14.69
C GLU A 392 -9.28 2.65 15.92
N VAL A 393 -9.36 3.99 15.81
CA VAL A 393 -10.13 4.80 16.76
C VAL A 393 -11.58 4.38 16.56
N VAL A 394 -12.12 3.65 17.53
CA VAL A 394 -13.57 3.59 17.68
C VAL A 394 -13.96 5.01 18.05
N ALA A 395 -14.78 5.66 17.24
CA ALA A 395 -15.49 6.84 17.69
C ALA A 395 -16.40 6.40 18.85
N GLU A 396 -15.84 6.31 20.05
CA GLU A 396 -16.62 6.63 21.22
C GLU A 396 -16.87 8.13 21.08
N GLU A 397 -18.13 8.50 20.88
CA GLU A 397 -18.59 9.84 21.17
C GLU A 397 -18.23 10.13 22.63
N GLU A 398 -17.01 10.62 22.86
CA GLU A 398 -16.63 11.19 24.14
C GLU A 398 -17.51 12.43 24.31
N LYS A 399 -18.52 12.24 25.17
CA LYS A 399 -19.25 13.30 25.86
C LYS A 399 -18.26 14.21 26.58
N PHE A 400 -17.64 15.13 25.85
CA PHE A 400 -17.02 16.34 26.40
C PHE A 400 -18.03 17.48 26.27
N GLU A 401 -19.16 17.37 26.97
CA GLU A 401 -20.09 18.50 27.19
C GLU A 401 -20.32 18.84 28.67
N GLU A 402 -19.60 18.20 29.60
CA GLU A 402 -19.65 18.59 31.02
C GLU A 402 -18.23 18.84 31.53
N LEU A 403 -17.62 19.97 31.17
CA LEU A 403 -16.53 20.63 31.90
C LEU A 403 -16.09 21.95 31.24
N PHE A 404 -17.04 22.83 30.88
CA PHE A 404 -16.79 24.27 30.74
C PHE A 404 -18.03 25.08 31.11
#